data_AF-A0A1V9VXN3-F1
#
_entry.id   AF-A0A1V9VXN3-F1
#
_cell.length_a   1.000
_cell.length_b   1.000
_cell.length_c   1.000
_cell.angle_alpha   90.00
_cell.angle_beta   90.00
_cell.angle_gamma   90.00
#
_symmetry.space_group_name_H-M   'P 1'
#
loop_
_entity.id
_entity.type
_entity.pdbx_description
1 polymer ?
#
loop_
_entity_poly.entity_id
_entity_poly.type
_entity_poly.pdbx_seq_one_letter_code
_entity_poly.pdbx_strand_id
1 'polypeptide(L)'
;MKKITDERLILRNLKNIRVIFIVQTIGILCILGYDCFQGGLDRMRENPLWMLLILTSVASTYLSLSINVEQEGPIKNPQKSFIVGLIVLTVIVTVFAYLTFITPNYGWKDGLLIGSILLICGFIPQYYVYRLRLKQRQDLQVEESE
;
A
#
# COMPACT_ATOMS: atom_id res chain seq x y z
N MET A 1 -17.88 -9.69 28.12
CA MET A 1 -18.43 -8.83 27.03
C MET A 1 -19.59 -9.56 26.38
N LYS A 2 -20.73 -8.90 26.19
CA LYS A 2 -21.88 -9.51 25.49
C LYS A 2 -21.60 -9.42 23.98
N LYS A 3 -21.61 -10.56 23.28
CA LYS A 3 -21.38 -10.60 21.83
C LYS A 3 -22.54 -9.85 21.15
N ILE A 4 -22.21 -8.89 20.31
CA ILE A 4 -23.21 -8.17 19.51
C ILE A 4 -23.58 -9.10 18.36
N THR A 5 -24.84 -9.55 18.33
CA THR A 5 -25.33 -10.49 17.31
C THR A 5 -26.11 -9.80 16.19
N ASP A 6 -26.53 -8.55 16.41
CA ASP A 6 -27.35 -7.80 15.45
C ASP A 6 -26.46 -7.11 14.41
N GLU A 7 -26.68 -7.44 13.13
CA GLU A 7 -25.91 -6.93 11.98
C GLU A 7 -25.95 -5.41 11.88
N ARG A 8 -27.09 -4.78 12.21
CA ARG A 8 -27.23 -3.31 12.16
C ARG A 8 -26.30 -2.62 13.16
N LEU A 9 -26.13 -3.24 14.32
CA LEU A 9 -25.29 -2.74 15.39
C LEU A 9 -23.80 -2.94 15.08
N ILE A 10 -23.43 -4.05 14.41
CA ILE A 10 -22.09 -4.31 13.88
C ILE A 10 -21.72 -3.25 12.84
N LEU A 11 -22.61 -2.98 11.88
CA LEU A 11 -22.36 -2.00 10.81
C LEU A 11 -22.16 -0.59 11.37
N ARG A 12 -22.94 -0.22 12.39
CA ARG A 12 -22.75 1.05 13.12
C ARG A 12 -21.42 1.09 13.87
N ASN A 13 -21.00 -0.02 14.49
CA ASN A 13 -19.71 -0.11 15.17
C ASN A 13 -18.54 0.05 14.18
N LEU A 14 -18.59 -0.62 13.01
CA LEU A 14 -17.59 -0.47 11.95
C LEU A 14 -17.50 0.98 11.44
N LYS A 15 -18.65 1.67 11.29
CA LYS A 15 -18.67 3.08 10.92
C LYS A 15 -18.02 3.96 11.98
N ASN A 16 -18.25 3.67 13.27
CA ASN A 16 -17.60 4.39 14.36
C ASN A 16 -16.08 4.15 14.38
N ILE A 17 -15.63 2.91 14.22
CA ILE A 17 -14.20 2.57 14.12
C ILE A 17 -13.56 3.35 12.96
N ARG A 18 -14.23 3.41 11.80
CA ARG A 18 -13.75 4.19 10.64
C ARG A 18 -13.56 5.67 10.98
N VAL A 19 -14.52 6.29 11.66
CA VAL A 19 -14.43 7.70 12.06
C VAL A 19 -13.28 7.91 13.04
N ILE A 20 -13.15 7.05 14.06
CA ILE A 20 -12.05 7.13 15.03
C ILE A 20 -10.69 6.98 14.34
N PHE A 21 -10.58 6.03 13.41
CA PHE A 21 -9.35 5.81 12.63
C PHE A 21 -8.97 7.05 11.79
N ILE A 22 -9.95 7.69 11.14
CA ILE A 22 -9.72 8.93 10.39
C ILE A 22 -9.23 10.04 11.32
N VAL A 23 -9.88 10.24 12.46
CA VAL A 23 -9.49 11.25 13.45
C VAL A 23 -8.08 10.98 13.99
N GLN A 24 -7.76 9.73 14.31
CA GLN A 24 -6.43 9.33 14.76
C GLN A 24 -5.37 9.60 13.70
N THR A 25 -5.64 9.25 12.44
CA THR A 25 -4.72 9.48 11.33
C THR A 25 -4.47 10.97 11.11
N ILE A 26 -5.53 11.80 11.15
CA ILE A 26 -5.41 13.26 11.05
C ILE A 26 -4.62 13.82 12.24
N GLY A 27 -4.89 13.36 13.46
CA GLY A 27 -4.16 13.80 14.65
C GLY A 27 -2.66 13.51 14.56
N ILE A 28 -2.29 12.31 14.13
CA ILE A 28 -0.89 11.93 13.89
C ILE A 28 -0.26 12.81 12.80
N LEU A 29 -0.98 13.03 11.69
CA LEU A 29 -0.51 13.92 10.60
C LEU A 29 -0.33 15.36 11.04
N CYS A 30 -1.20 15.90 11.90
CA CYS A 30 -1.05 17.26 12.43
C CYS A 30 0.20 17.40 13.32
N ILE A 31 0.46 16.43 14.19
CA ILE A 31 1.65 16.43 15.07
C ILE A 31 2.92 16.34 14.22
N LEU A 32 2.97 15.38 13.30
CA LEU A 32 4.13 15.20 12.42
C LEU A 32 4.32 16.38 11.47
N GLY A 33 3.24 16.97 10.97
CA GLY A 33 3.27 18.17 10.16
C GLY A 33 3.86 19.36 10.93
N TYR A 34 3.48 19.53 12.19
CA TYR A 34 4.04 20.57 13.07
C TYR A 34 5.55 20.38 13.32
N ASP A 35 5.99 19.14 13.54
CA ASP A 35 7.41 18.81 13.68
C ASP A 35 8.18 19.06 12.37
N CYS A 36 7.56 18.75 11.22
CA CYS A 36 8.13 19.00 9.90
C CYS A 36 8.32 20.51 9.63
N PHE A 37 7.37 21.36 10.05
CA PHE A 37 7.50 22.82 9.88
C PHE A 37 8.60 23.43 10.75
N GLN A 38 8.85 22.90 11.94
CA GLN A 38 9.86 23.46 12.85
C GLN A 38 11.27 22.93 12.63
N GLY A 39 11.42 21.65 12.29
CA GLY A 39 12.72 20.98 12.22
C GLY A 39 12.97 20.19 10.95
N GLY A 40 12.11 20.34 9.94
CA GLY A 40 12.23 19.64 8.67
C GLY A 40 11.91 18.15 8.75
N LEU A 41 12.25 17.44 7.68
CA LEU A 41 11.96 16.02 7.51
C LEU A 41 12.73 15.12 8.47
N ASP A 42 13.91 15.54 8.93
CA ASP A 42 14.75 14.75 9.82
C ASP A 42 14.12 14.66 11.22
N ARG A 43 13.67 15.80 11.77
CA ARG A 43 12.96 15.84 13.05
C ARG A 43 11.63 15.08 13.02
N MET A 44 10.93 15.11 11.88
CA MET A 44 9.70 14.32 11.70
C MET A 44 9.99 12.82 11.72
N ARG A 45 11.07 12.36 11.08
CA ARG A 45 11.44 10.93 11.02
C ARG A 45 11.99 10.39 12.34
N GLU A 46 12.61 11.23 13.15
CA GLU A 46 13.05 10.87 14.51
C GLU A 46 11.87 10.64 15.47
N ASN A 47 10.70 11.22 15.19
CA ASN A 47 9.52 11.04 16.02
C ASN A 47 8.98 9.60 15.88
N PRO A 48 8.81 8.82 16.96
CA PRO A 48 8.27 7.46 16.90
C PRO A 48 6.86 7.38 16.29
N LEU A 49 6.10 8.48 16.31
CA LEU A 49 4.80 8.58 15.63
C LEU A 49 4.92 8.41 14.12
N TRP A 50 6.04 8.81 13.52
CA TRP A 50 6.29 8.60 12.10
C TRP A 50 6.36 7.11 11.78
N MET A 51 7.13 6.35 12.56
CA MET A 51 7.25 4.91 12.38
C MET A 51 5.91 4.19 12.56
N LEU A 52 5.12 4.58 13.56
CA LEU A 52 3.77 4.05 13.75
C LEU A 52 2.84 4.35 12.58
N LEU A 53 2.89 5.57 12.03
CA LEU A 53 2.12 5.95 10.84
C LEU A 53 2.50 5.10 9.61
N ILE A 54 3.80 4.92 9.36
CA ILE A 54 4.28 4.09 8.24
C ILE A 54 3.88 2.62 8.43
N LEU A 55 4.07 2.05 9.62
CA LEU A 55 3.71 0.66 9.89
C LEU A 55 2.20 0.40 9.70
N THR A 56 1.37 1.28 10.28
CA THR A 56 -0.10 1.15 10.20
C THR A 56 -0.63 1.36 8.78
N SER A 57 -0.06 2.31 8.03
CA SER A 57 -0.43 2.53 6.63
C SER A 57 -0.03 1.36 5.72
N VAL A 58 1.14 0.77 5.91
CA VAL A 58 1.57 -0.44 5.20
C VAL A 58 0.60 -1.59 5.50
N ALA A 59 0.33 -1.87 6.78
CA ALA A 59 -0.61 -2.93 7.16
C ALA A 59 -2.02 -2.71 6.59
N SER A 60 -2.54 -1.48 6.69
CA SER A 60 -3.84 -1.12 6.13
C SER A 60 -3.87 -1.32 4.61
N THR A 61 -2.81 -0.95 3.90
CA THR A 61 -2.72 -1.11 2.44
C THR A 61 -2.76 -2.59 2.05
N TYR A 62 -2.01 -3.46 2.75
CA TYR A 62 -2.05 -4.91 2.49
C TYR A 62 -3.44 -5.51 2.75
N LEU A 63 -4.12 -5.10 3.84
CA LEU A 63 -5.48 -5.54 4.14
C LEU A 63 -6.49 -5.06 3.10
N SER A 64 -6.40 -3.79 2.68
CA SER A 64 -7.25 -3.26 1.63
C SER A 64 -7.01 -3.96 0.30
N LEU A 65 -5.77 -4.34 0.01
CA LEU A 65 -5.41 -5.02 -1.23
C LEU A 65 -6.02 -6.42 -1.31
N SER A 66 -6.04 -7.18 -0.22
CA SER A 66 -6.69 -8.50 -0.21
C SER A 66 -8.20 -8.39 -0.44
N ILE A 67 -8.85 -7.39 0.18
CA ILE A 67 -10.29 -7.17 0.02
C ILE A 67 -10.62 -6.71 -1.41
N ASN A 68 -9.82 -5.79 -1.96
CA ASN A 68 -10.06 -5.26 -3.30
C ASN A 68 -9.95 -6.34 -4.39
N VAL A 69 -8.99 -7.26 -4.24
CA VAL A 69 -8.82 -8.40 -5.15
C VAL A 69 -10.02 -9.35 -5.11
N GLU A 70 -10.70 -9.48 -3.97
CA GLU A 70 -11.93 -10.26 -3.84
C GLU A 70 -13.15 -9.54 -4.43
N GLN A 71 -13.22 -8.22 -4.27
CA GLN A 71 -14.30 -7.39 -4.79
C GLN A 71 -14.28 -7.25 -6.33
N GLU A 72 -13.10 -7.19 -6.95
CA GLU A 72 -12.95 -7.04 -8.42
C GLU A 72 -13.48 -8.25 -9.22
N GLY A 73 -13.82 -9.37 -8.56
CA GLY A 73 -14.28 -10.59 -9.21
C GLY A 73 -13.17 -11.31 -9.99
N PRO A 74 -13.42 -12.55 -10.47
CA PRO A 74 -12.38 -13.33 -11.12
C PRO A 74 -11.91 -12.73 -12.43
N ILE A 75 -10.65 -12.30 -12.44
CA ILE A 75 -10.02 -11.76 -13.64
C ILE A 75 -9.72 -12.93 -14.59
N LYS A 76 -10.29 -12.85 -15.81
CA LYS A 76 -10.12 -13.84 -16.88
C LYS A 76 -8.65 -14.14 -17.21
N ASN A 77 -7.66 -13.30 -16.90
CA ASN A 77 -6.24 -13.60 -17.11
C ASN A 77 -5.33 -12.95 -16.04
N PRO A 78 -4.94 -13.67 -14.97
CA PRO A 78 -4.10 -13.11 -13.89
C PRO A 78 -2.71 -12.67 -14.37
N GLN A 79 -2.14 -13.38 -15.35
CA GLN A 79 -0.84 -13.05 -15.94
C GLN A 79 -0.85 -11.71 -16.70
N LYS A 80 -1.93 -11.39 -17.42
CA LYS A 80 -2.04 -10.11 -18.13
C LYS A 80 -2.05 -8.93 -17.17
N SER A 81 -2.76 -9.06 -16.05
CA SER A 81 -2.81 -7.98 -15.07
C SER A 81 -1.48 -7.79 -14.34
N PHE A 82 -0.75 -8.88 -14.06
CA PHE A 82 0.61 -8.79 -13.52
C PHE A 82 1.57 -8.10 -14.49
N ILE A 83 1.51 -8.40 -15.79
CA ILE A 83 2.33 -7.75 -16.81
C ILE A 83 2.03 -6.25 -16.88
N VAL A 84 0.76 -5.85 -16.86
CA VAL A 84 0.38 -4.43 -16.83
C VAL A 84 0.92 -3.73 -15.58
N GLY A 85 0.80 -4.36 -14.41
CA GLY A 85 1.37 -3.82 -13.17
C GLY A 85 2.88 -3.65 -13.22
N LEU A 86 3.60 -4.61 -13.82
CA LEU A 86 5.04 -4.55 -14.01
C LEU A 86 5.45 -3.45 -14.97
N ILE A 87 4.73 -3.27 -16.09
CA ILE A 87 4.97 -2.17 -17.05
C ILE A 87 4.79 -0.80 -16.37
N VAL A 88 3.72 -0.64 -15.58
CA VAL A 88 3.48 0.61 -14.85
C VAL A 88 4.62 0.87 -13.85
N LEU A 89 5.05 -0.16 -13.12
CA LEU A 89 6.18 -0.05 -12.19
C LEU A 89 7.47 0.35 -12.92
N THR A 90 7.78 -0.26 -14.07
CA THR A 90 8.99 0.11 -14.83
C THR A 90 8.94 1.54 -15.33
N VAL A 91 7.78 2.00 -15.81
CA VAL A 91 7.59 3.41 -16.23
C VAL A 91 7.86 4.36 -15.06
N ILE A 92 7.30 4.07 -13.88
CA ILE A 92 7.52 4.89 -12.68
C ILE A 92 9.01 4.91 -12.31
N VAL A 93 9.66 3.75 -12.24
CA VAL A 93 11.09 3.65 -11.92
C VAL A 93 11.95 4.46 -12.90
N THR A 94 11.65 4.39 -14.20
CA THR A 94 12.38 5.16 -15.22
C THR A 94 12.18 6.66 -15.05
N VAL A 95 10.96 7.12 -14.74
CA VAL A 95 10.67 8.54 -14.48
C VAL A 95 11.46 9.05 -13.29
N PHE A 96 11.47 8.31 -12.17
CA PHE A 96 12.23 8.70 -10.98
C PHE A 96 13.74 8.68 -11.21
N ALA A 97 14.26 7.67 -11.90
CA ALA A 97 15.67 7.60 -12.26
C ALA A 97 16.09 8.78 -13.16
N TYR A 98 15.23 9.18 -14.10
CA TYR A 98 15.46 10.34 -14.95
C TYR A 98 15.44 11.66 -14.15
N LEU A 99 14.49 11.82 -13.22
CA LEU A 99 14.47 12.99 -12.32
C LEU A 99 15.74 13.09 -11.46
N THR A 100 16.23 11.97 -10.95
CA THR A 100 17.47 11.97 -10.16
C THR A 100 18.69 12.34 -11.01
N PHE A 101 18.70 11.96 -12.29
CA PHE A 101 19.77 12.32 -13.23
C PHE A 101 19.81 13.81 -13.56
N ILE A 102 18.65 14.48 -13.63
CA ILE A 102 18.58 15.92 -13.94
C ILE A 102 18.93 16.82 -12.74
N THR A 103 18.96 16.25 -11.53
CA THR A 103 19.17 17.01 -10.29
C THR A 103 20.67 17.29 -10.07
N PRO A 104 21.09 18.56 -10.00
CA PRO A 104 22.49 18.90 -9.72
C PRO A 104 22.88 18.42 -8.31
N ASN A 105 24.04 17.75 -8.20
CA ASN A 105 24.59 16.96 -7.06
C ASN A 105 24.38 15.44 -7.09
N TYR A 106 23.47 14.89 -7.90
CA TYR A 106 23.29 13.44 -7.98
C TYR A 106 24.00 12.85 -9.21
N GLY A 107 24.83 11.82 -8.99
CA GLY A 107 25.54 11.14 -10.06
C GLY A 107 24.71 10.03 -10.72
N TRP A 108 25.23 9.47 -11.82
CA TRP A 108 24.56 8.35 -12.51
C TRP A 108 24.40 7.10 -11.62
N LYS A 109 25.32 6.92 -10.65
CA LYS A 109 25.26 5.83 -9.67
C LYS A 109 24.08 5.96 -8.69
N ASP A 110 23.72 7.19 -8.32
CA ASP A 110 22.66 7.45 -7.35
C ASP A 110 21.28 7.20 -7.95
N GLY A 111 21.09 7.60 -9.22
CA GLY A 111 19.88 7.28 -9.96
C GLY A 111 19.67 5.77 -10.14
N LEU A 112 20.76 5.01 -10.35
CA LEU A 112 20.70 3.55 -10.44
C LEU A 112 20.38 2.91 -9.08
N LEU A 113 20.94 3.43 -7.99
CA LEU A 113 20.62 3.00 -6.62
C LEU A 113 19.14 3.24 -6.28
N ILE A 114 18.64 4.45 -6.50
CA ILE A 114 17.25 4.82 -6.22
C ILE A 114 16.29 3.99 -7.09
N GLY A 115 16.60 3.84 -8.38
CA GLY A 115 15.82 3.01 -9.28
C GLY A 115 15.75 1.54 -8.85
N SER A 116 16.88 0.96 -8.41
CA SER A 116 16.93 -0.41 -7.91
C SER A 116 16.09 -0.60 -6.64
N ILE A 117 16.20 0.33 -5.67
CA ILE A 117 15.42 0.28 -4.43
C ILE A 117 13.92 0.35 -4.72
N LEU A 118 13.49 1.28 -5.59
CA LEU A 118 12.08 1.41 -5.97
C LEU A 118 11.57 0.17 -6.71
N LEU A 119 12.39 -0.44 -7.55
CA LEU A 119 12.03 -1.66 -8.28
C LEU A 119 11.83 -2.83 -7.32
N ILE A 120 12.75 -3.06 -6.38
CA ILE A 120 12.62 -4.12 -5.37
C ILE A 120 11.40 -3.87 -4.47
N CYS A 121 11.22 -2.63 -4.01
CA CYS A 121 10.11 -2.25 -3.14
C CYS A 121 8.75 -2.43 -3.84
N GLY A 122 8.62 -2.01 -5.10
CA GLY A 122 7.39 -2.16 -5.87
C GLY A 122 7.12 -3.59 -6.34
N PHE A 123 8.16 -4.42 -6.49
CA PHE A 123 8.00 -5.81 -6.91
C PHE A 123 7.28 -6.65 -5.84
N ILE A 124 7.53 -6.39 -4.56
CA ILE A 124 6.95 -7.17 -3.45
C ILE A 124 5.41 -7.08 -3.42
N PRO A 125 4.76 -5.89 -3.44
CA PRO A 125 3.31 -5.76 -3.56
C PRO A 125 2.76 -6.40 -4.83
N GLN A 126 3.42 -6.20 -5.99
CA GLN A 126 2.97 -6.76 -7.26
C GLN A 126 2.97 -8.29 -7.25
N TYR A 127 4.02 -8.89 -6.69
CA TYR A 127 4.09 -10.34 -6.51
C TYR A 127 3.00 -10.85 -5.56
N TYR A 128 2.74 -10.15 -4.47
CA TYR A 128 1.68 -10.51 -3.51
C TYR A 128 0.29 -10.49 -4.17
N VAL A 129 -0.04 -9.46 -4.96
CA VAL A 129 -1.29 -9.39 -5.73
C VAL A 129 -1.42 -10.55 -6.71
N TYR A 130 -0.35 -10.87 -7.45
CA TYR A 130 -0.35 -12.00 -8.37
C TYR A 130 -0.65 -13.31 -7.63
N ARG A 131 -0.04 -13.51 -6.46
CA ARG A 131 -0.25 -14.66 -5.59
C ARG A 131 -1.69 -14.78 -5.07
N LEU A 132 -2.33 -13.66 -4.73
CA LEU A 132 -3.74 -13.64 -4.31
C LEU A 132 -4.67 -14.00 -5.48
N ARG A 133 -4.47 -13.40 -6.65
CA ARG A 133 -5.27 -13.67 -7.85
C ARG A 133 -5.11 -15.10 -8.36
N LEU A 134 -3.93 -15.69 -8.20
CA LEU A 134 -3.70 -17.08 -8.57
C LEU A 134 -4.48 -18.04 -7.66
N LYS A 135 -4.52 -17.77 -6.34
CA LYS A 135 -5.31 -18.58 -5.39
C LYS A 135 -6.80 -18.54 -5.73
N GLN A 136 -7.36 -17.34 -5.91
CA GLN A 136 -8.78 -17.17 -6.27
C GLN A 136 -9.16 -17.96 -7.53
N ARG A 137 -8.27 -17.98 -8.53
CA ARG A 137 -8.50 -18.76 -9.76
C ARG A 137 -8.54 -20.27 -9.51
N GLN A 138 -7.70 -20.78 -8.60
CA GLN A 138 -7.69 -22.19 -8.25
C GLN A 138 -8.98 -22.57 -7.53
N ASP A 139 -9.41 -21.74 -6.57
CA ASP A 139 -10.63 -21.99 -5.78
C ASP A 139 -11.87 -22.04 -6.70
N LEU A 140 -11.96 -21.15 -7.68
CA LEU A 140 -13.07 -21.13 -8.66
C LEU A 140 -13.06 -22.32 -9.63
N GLN A 141 -11.87 -22.84 -9.98
CA GLN A 141 -11.79 -24.03 -10.85
C GLN A 141 -12.18 -25.31 -10.12
N VAL A 142 -12.03 -25.35 -8.80
CA VAL A 142 -12.49 -26.48 -7.96
C VAL A 142 -14.02 -26.48 -7.87
N GLU A 143 -14.64 -25.32 -7.61
CA GLU A 143 -16.12 -25.19 -7.57
C GLU A 143 -16.79 -25.51 -8.92
N GLU A 144 -16.14 -25.22 -10.06
CA GLU A 144 -16.70 -25.53 -11.38
C GLU A 144 -16.56 -27.03 -11.76
N SER A 145 -15.84 -27.81 -10.94
CA SER A 145 -15.59 -29.25 -11.15
C SER A 145 -16.36 -30.18 -10.21
N GLU A 146 -17.09 -29.64 -9.23
CA GLU A 146 -18.09 -30.34 -8.40
C GLU A 146 -19.50 -30.20 -8.97
#